data_AF-A0A1C6CK27-F1
#
_entry.id   AF-A0A1C6CK27-F1
#
_cell.length_a   1.000
_cell.length_b   1.000
_cell.length_c   1.000
_cell.angle_alpha   90.00
_cell.angle_beta   90.00
_cell.angle_gamma   90.00
#
_symmetry.space_group_name_H-M   'P 1'
#
loop_
_entity.id
_entity.type
_entity.pdbx_description
1 polymer ?
#
loop_
_entity_poly.entity_id
_entity_poly.type
_entity_poly.pdbx_seq_one_letter_code
_entity_poly.pdbx_strand_id
1 'polypeptide(L)'
;MMEQAQREAIRKKAAVLAGEDLGEAADALVDMAAQRACAHCQRQDIPQEMEQAVAALAVSMRDGDGVKSITRGDTAITYEGQKDPMALLAPFRRLGGLKEK
;
A
#
# COMPACT_ATOMS: atom_id res chain seq x y z
N MET A 1 11.96 0.89 13.54
CA MET A 1 10.81 0.05 13.99
C MET A 1 9.64 1.02 14.11
N MET A 2 8.52 0.77 13.43
CA MET A 2 7.39 1.71 13.43
C MET A 2 6.80 1.81 14.85
N GLU A 3 6.40 3.01 15.26
CA GLU A 3 5.74 3.20 16.56
C GLU A 3 4.36 2.54 16.57
N GLN A 4 4.01 1.91 17.69
CA GLN A 4 2.77 1.14 17.82
C GLN A 4 1.52 2.01 17.59
N ALA A 5 1.55 3.26 18.07
CA ALA A 5 0.50 4.24 17.84
C ALA A 5 0.32 4.61 16.34
N GLN A 6 1.42 4.71 15.59
CA GLN A 6 1.38 4.98 14.15
C GLN A 6 0.77 3.80 13.38
N ARG A 7 1.13 2.58 13.77
CA ARG A 7 0.57 1.36 13.19
C ARG A 7 -0.94 1.27 13.40
N GLU A 8 -1.42 1.58 14.60
CA GLU A 8 -2.85 1.62 14.91
C GLU A 8 -3.58 2.73 14.12
N ALA A 9 -2.97 3.90 13.95
CA ALA A 9 -3.52 4.97 13.14
C ALA A 9 -3.70 4.56 11.68
N ILE A 10 -2.68 3.92 11.08
CA ILE A 10 -2.75 3.42 9.70
C ILE A 10 -3.78 2.29 9.59
N ARG A 11 -3.84 1.37 10.57
CA ARG A 11 -4.85 0.31 10.61
C ARG A 11 -6.27 0.89 10.62
N LYS A 12 -6.53 1.90 11.46
CA LYS A 12 -7.84 2.55 11.54
C LYS A 12 -8.21 3.23 10.22
N LYS A 13 -7.26 3.94 9.59
CA LYS A 13 -7.46 4.54 8.26
C LYS A 13 -7.75 3.48 7.20
N ALA A 14 -7.03 2.36 7.23
CA ALA A 14 -7.24 1.24 6.32
C ALA A 14 -8.63 0.62 6.50
N ALA A 15 -9.09 0.43 7.74
CA ALA A 15 -10.42 -0.12 8.01
C ALA A 15 -11.54 0.81 7.52
N VAL A 16 -11.37 2.12 7.70
CA VAL A 16 -12.30 3.12 7.15
C VAL A 16 -12.32 3.09 5.62
N LEU A 17 -11.16 2.91 4.98
CA LEU A 17 -11.05 2.81 3.52
C LEU A 17 -11.65 1.51 2.96
N ALA A 18 -11.45 0.38 3.64
CA ALA A 18 -12.01 -0.90 3.27
C ALA A 18 -13.53 -0.99 3.56
N GLY A 19 -14.04 -0.16 4.47
CA GLY A 19 -15.44 -0.22 4.95
C GLY A 19 -15.69 -1.35 5.96
N GLU A 20 -14.64 -2.07 6.35
CA GLU A 20 -14.67 -3.23 7.24
C GLU A 20 -13.32 -3.37 7.98
N ASP A 21 -13.26 -4.22 9.01
CA ASP A 21 -11.99 -4.49 9.69
C ASP A 21 -11.07 -5.34 8.80
N LEU A 22 -9.77 -5.01 8.79
CA LEU A 22 -8.76 -5.74 8.01
C LEU A 22 -8.45 -7.14 8.55
N GLY A 23 -9.04 -7.54 9.69
CA GLY A 23 -8.90 -8.85 10.31
C GLY A 23 -7.59 -9.01 11.09
N GLU A 24 -7.30 -10.26 11.46
CA GLU A 24 -6.11 -10.63 12.25
C GLU A 24 -4.78 -10.30 11.55
N ALA A 25 -4.77 -10.28 10.22
CA ALA A 25 -3.58 -9.96 9.41
C ALA A 25 -3.34 -8.45 9.24
N ALA A 26 -4.23 -7.59 9.75
CA ALA A 26 -4.16 -6.14 9.56
C ALA A 26 -2.81 -5.55 9.97
N ASP A 27 -2.29 -6.00 11.10
CA ASP A 27 -1.04 -5.54 11.69
C ASP A 27 0.14 -5.86 10.74
N ALA A 28 0.20 -7.09 10.23
CA ALA A 28 1.21 -7.54 9.27
C ALA A 28 1.09 -6.82 7.92
N LEU A 29 -0.13 -6.63 7.42
CA LEU A 29 -0.39 -5.89 6.18
C LEU A 29 0.07 -4.44 6.26
N VAL A 30 -0.18 -3.76 7.39
CA VAL A 30 0.29 -2.39 7.63
C VAL A 30 1.81 -2.33 7.66
N ASP A 31 2.48 -3.28 8.32
CA ASP A 31 3.94 -3.32 8.38
C ASP A 31 4.56 -3.56 6.99
N MET A 32 4.03 -4.53 6.25
CA MET A 32 4.47 -4.81 4.87
C MET A 32 4.23 -3.62 3.94
N ALA A 33 3.05 -3.00 4.02
CA ALA A 33 2.73 -1.81 3.23
C ALA A 33 3.68 -0.65 3.56
N ALA A 34 3.98 -0.44 4.83
CA ALA A 34 4.90 0.61 5.26
C ALA A 34 6.34 0.34 4.80
N GLN A 35 6.84 -0.89 4.95
CA GLN A 35 8.15 -1.28 4.44
C GLN A 35 8.25 -1.05 2.93
N ARG A 36 7.22 -1.47 2.18
CA ARG A 36 7.15 -1.30 0.73
C ARG A 36 7.09 0.17 0.32
N ALA A 37 6.34 1.00 1.05
CA ALA A 37 6.24 2.43 0.84
C ALA A 37 7.57 3.15 1.13
N CYS A 38 8.22 2.85 2.25
CA CYS A 38 9.55 3.36 2.60
C CYS A 38 10.59 3.01 1.53
N ALA A 39 10.62 1.75 1.09
CA ALA A 39 11.51 1.30 0.03
C ALA A 39 11.25 2.04 -1.30
N HIS A 40 9.98 2.20 -1.68
CA HIS A 40 9.61 2.91 -2.91
C HIS A 40 9.97 4.40 -2.86
N CYS A 41 9.75 5.05 -1.71
CA CYS A 41 10.01 6.48 -1.55
C CYS A 41 11.47 6.80 -1.17
N GLN A 42 12.31 5.78 -0.97
CA GLN A 42 13.69 5.90 -0.50
C GLN A 42 13.80 6.69 0.82
N ARG A 43 12.90 6.39 1.76
CA ARG A 43 12.82 7.01 3.10
C ARG A 43 12.78 5.94 4.18
N GLN A 44 13.08 6.36 5.42
CA GLN A 44 13.04 5.50 6.61
C GLN A 44 11.89 5.87 7.56
N ASP A 45 11.25 7.03 7.36
CA ASP A 45 10.10 7.49 8.13
C ASP A 45 8.83 7.51 7.27
N ILE A 46 7.68 7.38 7.92
CA ILE A 46 6.35 7.58 7.33
C ILE A 46 5.78 8.88 7.93
N PRO A 47 5.74 10.00 7.18
CA PRO A 47 5.07 11.21 7.66
C PRO A 47 3.54 11.00 7.69
N GLN A 48 2.85 11.80 8.50
CA GLN A 48 1.40 11.69 8.70
C GLN A 48 0.59 11.79 7.39
N GLU A 49 1.07 12.58 6.43
CA GLU A 49 0.47 12.73 5.09
C GLU A 49 0.57 11.46 4.24
N MET A 50 1.61 10.65 4.47
CA MET A 50 1.85 9.39 3.77
C MET A 50 1.06 8.22 4.38
N GLU A 51 0.65 8.31 5.64
CA GLU A 51 -0.12 7.26 6.33
C GLU A 51 -1.39 6.85 5.57
N GLN A 52 -2.05 7.80 4.91
CA GLN A 52 -3.25 7.51 4.11
C GLN A 52 -2.91 6.69 2.85
N ALA A 53 -1.79 6.99 2.20
CA ALA A 53 -1.32 6.24 1.05
C ALA A 53 -0.84 4.83 1.44
N VAL A 54 -0.18 4.70 2.61
CA VAL A 54 0.20 3.39 3.19
C VAL A 54 -1.04 2.58 3.56
N ALA A 55 -2.06 3.20 4.13
CA ALA A 55 -3.33 2.54 4.43
C ALA A 55 -4.01 2.01 3.16
N ALA A 56 -4.06 2.82 2.09
CA ALA A 56 -4.59 2.39 0.80
C ALA A 56 -3.79 1.24 0.17
N LEU A 57 -2.46 1.24 0.34
CA LEU A 57 -1.60 0.14 -0.07
C LEU A 57 -1.88 -1.14 0.73
N ALA A 58 -2.08 -1.04 2.05
CA ALA A 58 -2.42 -2.19 2.90
C ALA A 58 -3.77 -2.82 2.49
N VAL A 59 -4.79 -2.00 2.18
CA VAL A 59 -6.08 -2.48 1.66
C VAL A 59 -5.90 -3.15 0.29
N SER A 60 -5.12 -2.55 -0.59
CA SER A 60 -4.86 -3.13 -1.92
C SER A 60 -4.11 -4.47 -1.83
N MET A 61 -3.21 -4.61 -0.85
CA MET A 61 -2.50 -5.88 -0.58
C MET A 61 -3.42 -6.96 -0.01
N ARG A 62 -4.45 -6.58 0.76
CA ARG A 62 -5.49 -7.49 1.25
C ARG A 62 -6.35 -8.03 0.11
N ASP A 63 -6.85 -7.14 -0.75
CA ASP A 63 -7.75 -7.50 -1.86
C ASP A 63 -7.05 -8.23 -3.01
N GLY A 64 -5.72 -8.16 -3.07
CA GLY A 64 -4.91 -8.85 -4.06
C GLY A 64 -4.76 -8.05 -5.37
N ASP A 65 -3.70 -8.37 -6.10
CA ASP A 65 -3.31 -7.64 -7.32
C ASP A 65 -4.20 -8.04 -8.50
N GLY A 66 -5.39 -7.45 -8.61
CA GLY A 66 -6.18 -7.27 -9.86
C GLY A 66 -6.62 -8.51 -10.66
N VAL A 67 -6.28 -9.73 -10.26
CA VAL A 67 -6.64 -10.96 -10.97
C VAL A 67 -7.99 -11.46 -10.45
N LYS A 68 -9.04 -11.12 -11.20
CA LYS A 68 -10.44 -11.46 -10.86
C LYS A 68 -10.69 -12.98 -10.85
N SER A 69 -10.02 -13.72 -11.75
CA SER A 69 -10.19 -15.17 -11.88
C SER A 69 -9.07 -15.78 -12.74
N ILE A 70 -8.54 -16.92 -12.29
CA ILE A 70 -7.70 -17.81 -13.12
C ILE A 70 -8.46 -19.14 -13.24
N THR A 71 -9.03 -19.43 -14.42
CA THR A 71 -9.62 -20.75 -14.70
C THR A 71 -8.56 -21.63 -15.33
N ARG A 72 -8.31 -22.82 -14.75
CA ARG A 72 -7.27 -23.76 -15.23
C ARG A 72 -7.63 -24.23 -16.65
N GLY A 73 -6.80 -23.85 -17.63
CA GLY A 73 -7.00 -24.16 -19.04
C GLY A 73 -7.35 -22.95 -19.91
N ASP A 74 -7.55 -21.77 -19.32
CA ASP A 74 -7.80 -20.53 -20.03
C ASP A 74 -6.49 -19.81 -20.37
N THR A 75 -6.33 -19.37 -21.62
CA THR A 75 -5.18 -18.55 -22.08
C THR A 75 -5.44 -17.05 -21.94
N ALA A 76 -6.63 -16.64 -21.50
CA ALA A 76 -7.00 -15.24 -21.34
C ALA A 76 -7.04 -14.84 -19.87
N ILE A 77 -6.15 -13.93 -19.48
CA ILE A 77 -6.16 -13.29 -18.16
C ILE A 77 -7.00 -12.01 -18.27
N THR A 78 -8.10 -11.94 -17.52
CA THR A 78 -8.91 -10.71 -17.44
C THR A 78 -8.45 -9.90 -16.23
N TYR A 79 -7.85 -8.74 -16.51
CA TYR A 79 -7.44 -7.77 -15.51
C TYR A 79 -8.58 -6.78 -15.25
N GLU A 80 -8.96 -6.56 -14.00
CA GLU A 80 -9.73 -5.35 -13.65
C GLU A 80 -8.81 -4.14 -13.65
N GLY A 81 -9.37 -2.95 -13.92
CA GLY A 81 -8.60 -1.70 -13.99
C GLY A 81 -7.75 -1.51 -12.74
N GLN A 82 -6.45 -1.80 -12.88
CA GLN A 82 -5.50 -1.83 -11.78
C GLN A 82 -5.35 -0.39 -11.25
N LYS A 83 -5.98 -0.09 -10.12
CA LYS A 83 -5.61 1.10 -9.34
C LYS A 83 -4.26 0.79 -8.74
N ASP A 84 -3.20 1.40 -9.26
CA ASP A 84 -1.87 1.28 -8.67
C ASP A 84 -1.82 2.07 -7.35
N PRO A 85 -1.84 1.41 -6.18
CA PRO A 85 -1.80 2.12 -4.89
C PRO A 85 -0.46 2.82 -4.68
N MET A 86 0.59 2.42 -5.40
CA MET A 86 1.91 3.02 -5.35
C MET A 86 1.92 4.44 -5.97
N ALA A 87 1.01 4.74 -6.89
CA ALA A 87 0.83 6.07 -7.47
C ALA A 87 0.51 7.13 -6.40
N LEU A 88 -0.19 6.74 -5.31
CA LEU A 88 -0.45 7.63 -4.17
C LEU A 88 0.81 8.00 -3.39
N LEU A 89 1.89 7.22 -3.56
CA LEU A 89 3.19 7.45 -2.93
C LEU A 89 4.14 8.30 -3.78
N ALA A 90 3.77 8.60 -5.04
CA ALA A 90 4.57 9.41 -5.96
C ALA A 90 4.99 10.79 -5.38
N PRO A 91 4.15 11.54 -4.64
CA PRO A 91 4.53 12.82 -4.05
C PRO A 91 5.62 12.71 -2.98
N PHE A 92 5.74 11.56 -2.32
CA PHE A 92 6.65 11.35 -1.19
C PHE A 92 7.99 10.74 -1.61
N ARG A 93 8.11 10.38 -2.89
CA ARG A 93 9.31 9.77 -3.44
C ARG A 93 10.43 10.79 -3.51
N ARG A 94 11.55 10.51 -2.84
CA ARG A 94 12.80 11.22 -3.12
C ARG A 94 13.25 10.82 -4.51
N LEU A 95 12.94 11.64 -5.50
CA LEU A 95 13.59 11.58 -6.80
C LEU A 95 15.08 11.80 -6.55
N GLY A 96 15.87 10.72 -6.62
CA GLY A 96 17.33 10.83 -6.62
C GLY A 96 17.70 11.93 -7.60
N GLY A 97 18.41 12.95 -7.09
CA GLY A 97 18.51 14.27 -7.71
C GLY A 97 18.61 14.17 -9.23
N LEU A 98 17.63 14.77 -9.92
CA LEU A 98 17.81 15.13 -11.31
C LEU A 98 19.12 15.89 -11.35
N LYS A 99 20.16 15.23 -11.85
CA LYS A 99 21.45 15.87 -12.08
C LYS A 99 21.15 16.90 -13.17
N GLU A 100 20.96 18.14 -12.74
CA GLU A 100 20.84 19.29 -13.62
C GLU A 100 22.04 19.22 -14.58
N LYS A 101 21.76 19.08 -15.87
CA LYS A 101 22.76 19.12 -16.92
C LYS A 101 22.99 20.55 -17.34
#